data_AF-A0A177AV73-F1
#
_entry.id   AF-A0A177AV73-F1
#
_cell.length_a   1.000
_cell.length_b   1.000
_cell.length_c   1.000
_cell.angle_alpha   90.00
_cell.angle_beta   90.00
_cell.angle_gamma   90.00
#
_symmetry.space_group_name_H-M   'P 1'
#
loop_
_entity.id
_entity.type
_entity.pdbx_description
1 polymer ?
#
loop_
_entity_poly.entity_id
_entity_poly.type
_entity_poly.pdbx_seq_one_letter_code
_entity_poly.pdbx_strand_id
1 'polypeptide(L)'
;MHEFIEDVTKPDDKILSPEAMEKLKEKKIQTKIDNEKYLRSHLELKCMLNLFVKDILMNKPTNVCDFTADYFTNETLCLKVEEKLNKDLFH
;
A
#
# COMPACT_ATOMS: atom_id res chain seq x y z
N MET A 1 -15.89 -3.96 -19.86
CA MET A 1 -14.78 -2.99 -19.85
C MET A 1 -14.42 -2.74 -18.39
N HIS A 2 -13.37 -3.39 -17.91
CA HIS A 2 -12.73 -3.03 -16.64
C HIS A 2 -11.33 -2.59 -17.02
N GLU A 3 -11.14 -1.28 -16.96
CA GLU A 3 -9.88 -0.61 -17.15
C GLU A 3 -8.95 -1.10 -16.03
N PHE A 4 -8.03 -1.99 -16.41
CA PHE A 4 -6.87 -2.35 -15.61
C PHE A 4 -6.25 -1.02 -15.19
N ILE A 5 -6.02 -0.82 -13.89
CA ILE A 5 -5.27 0.35 -13.40
C ILE A 5 -3.88 0.24 -14.02
N GLU A 6 -3.69 0.89 -15.17
CA GLU A 6 -2.38 1.05 -15.77
C GLU A 6 -1.55 1.91 -14.83
N ASP A 7 -0.35 1.39 -14.57
CA ASP A 7 0.77 2.04 -13.90
C ASP A 7 0.79 3.56 -14.18
N VAL A 8 0.44 4.37 -13.17
CA VAL A 8 0.46 5.85 -13.21
C VAL A 8 1.90 6.41 -13.33
N THR A 9 2.89 5.57 -13.66
CA THR A 9 4.30 5.97 -13.82
C THR A 9 4.98 5.31 -15.02
N LYS A 10 4.27 5.09 -16.14
CA LYS A 10 4.92 5.10 -17.46
C LYS A 10 5.11 6.56 -17.88
N PRO A 11 6.25 7.21 -17.59
CA PRO A 11 6.59 8.42 -18.35
C PRO A 11 6.63 8.02 -19.82
N ASP A 12 6.14 8.87 -20.71
CA ASP A 12 6.26 8.64 -22.15
C ASP A 12 7.73 8.32 -22.47
N ASP A 13 8.02 7.04 -22.75
CA ASP A 13 9.37 6.54 -23.05
C ASP A 13 10.02 7.29 -24.25
N LYS A 14 9.21 8.09 -24.94
CA LYS A 14 9.57 8.93 -26.08
C LYS A 14 10.15 10.32 -25.72
N ILE A 15 10.13 10.74 -24.44
CA ILE A 15 10.49 12.12 -24.03
C ILE A 15 11.77 12.19 -23.16
N LEU A 16 12.24 11.07 -22.60
CA LEU A 16 13.35 11.07 -21.64
C LEU A 16 14.70 10.68 -22.27
N SER A 17 15.74 11.46 -21.96
CA SER A 17 17.13 11.09 -22.26
C SER A 17 17.49 9.75 -21.58
N PRO A 18 18.32 8.89 -22.20
CA PRO A 18 18.76 7.63 -21.60
C PRO A 18 19.38 7.81 -20.19
N GLU A 19 20.10 8.90 -19.97
CA GLU A 19 20.67 9.24 -18.65
C GLU A 19 19.59 9.55 -17.61
N ALA A 20 18.52 10.24 -18.01
CA ALA A 20 17.39 10.53 -17.13
C ALA A 20 16.61 9.25 -16.78
N MET A 21 16.49 8.33 -17.74
CA MET A 21 15.86 7.04 -17.53
C MET A 21 16.65 6.16 -16.57
N GLU A 22 17.99 6.16 -16.67
CA GLU A 22 18.87 5.44 -15.75
C GLU A 22 18.76 5.98 -14.32
N LYS A 23 18.84 7.30 -14.15
CA LYS A 23 18.63 7.96 -12.85
C LYS A 23 17.25 7.67 -12.25
N LEU A 24 16.20 7.58 -13.09
CA LEU A 24 14.86 7.20 -12.63
C LEU A 24 14.82 5.74 -12.14
N LYS A 25 15.50 4.83 -12.83
CA LYS A 25 15.59 3.42 -12.39
C LYS A 25 16.28 3.30 -11.05
N GLU A 26 17.42 3.96 -10.86
CA GLU A 26 18.15 4.00 -9.59
C GLU A 26 17.28 4.55 -8.46
N LYS A 27 16.59 5.67 -8.70
CA LYS A 27 15.65 6.24 -7.73
C LYS A 27 14.51 5.29 -7.41
N LYS A 28 13.89 4.63 -8.40
CA LYS A 28 12.84 3.63 -8.18
C LYS A 28 13.34 2.46 -7.31
N ILE A 29 14.58 2.00 -7.53
CA ILE A 29 15.19 0.94 -6.71
C ILE A 29 15.35 1.41 -5.26
N GLN A 30 15.89 2.61 -5.06
CA GLN A 30 16.09 3.16 -3.71
C GLN A 30 14.76 3.35 -2.98
N THR A 31 13.74 3.89 -3.64
CA THR A 31 12.38 4.01 -3.08
C THR A 31 11.81 2.65 -2.68
N LYS A 32 12.01 1.60 -3.47
CA LYS A 32 11.55 0.25 -3.11
C LYS A 32 12.24 -0.28 -1.85
N ILE A 33 13.55 -0.06 -1.73
CA ILE A 33 14.32 -0.46 -0.54
C ILE A 33 13.83 0.29 0.70
N ASP A 34 13.63 1.59 0.59
CA ASP A 34 13.20 2.42 1.71
C ASP A 34 11.77 2.10 2.14
N ASN A 35 10.88 1.85 1.17
CA ASN A 35 9.53 1.35 1.45
C ASN A 35 9.59 0.00 2.19
N GLU A 36 10.38 -0.98 1.73
CA GLU A 36 10.50 -2.28 2.40
C GLU A 36 11.06 -2.14 3.82
N LYS A 37 12.04 -1.27 4.04
CA LYS A 37 12.54 -0.94 5.38
C LYS A 37 11.43 -0.39 6.25
N TYR A 38 10.65 0.56 5.75
CA TYR A 38 9.51 1.15 6.46
C TYR A 38 8.43 0.09 6.79
N LEU A 39 8.08 -0.77 5.82
CA LEU A 39 7.15 -1.89 6.04
C LEU A 39 7.61 -2.84 7.15
N ARG A 40 8.93 -3.04 7.30
CA ARG A 40 9.51 -3.90 8.34
C ARG A 40 9.62 -3.21 9.71
N SER A 41 9.92 -1.92 9.74
CA SER A 41 10.19 -1.20 11.00
C SER A 41 8.94 -0.65 11.68
N HIS A 42 7.85 -0.40 10.94
CA HIS A 42 6.65 0.22 11.50
C HIS A 42 5.53 -0.80 11.75
N LEU A 43 5.22 -1.01 13.03
CA LEU A 43 4.17 -1.93 13.49
C LEU A 43 2.77 -1.51 13.02
N GLU A 44 2.54 -0.23 12.78
CA GLU A 44 1.26 0.32 12.31
C GLU A 44 0.78 -0.37 11.03
N LEU A 45 1.67 -0.55 10.04
CA LEU A 45 1.29 -1.20 8.78
C LEU A 45 1.00 -2.69 8.96
N LYS A 46 1.73 -3.35 9.85
CA LYS A 46 1.44 -4.74 10.22
C LYS A 46 0.05 -4.86 10.86
N CYS A 47 -0.30 -3.96 11.78
CA CYS A 47 -1.63 -3.92 12.39
C CYS A 47 -2.72 -3.65 11.35
N MET A 48 -2.52 -2.67 10.47
CA MET A 48 -3.45 -2.31 9.40
C MET A 48 -3.71 -3.50 8.45
N LEU A 49 -2.66 -4.15 7.96
CA LEU A 49 -2.79 -5.31 7.07
C LEU A 49 -3.46 -6.49 7.77
N ASN A 50 -3.17 -6.73 9.05
CA ASN A 50 -3.80 -7.80 9.82
C ASN A 50 -5.31 -7.57 10.00
N LEU A 51 -5.72 -6.33 10.33
CA LEU A 51 -7.13 -5.95 10.41
C LEU A 51 -7.82 -6.13 9.06
N PHE A 52 -7.18 -5.65 7.99
CA PHE A 52 -7.70 -5.77 6.65
C PHE A 52 -7.91 -7.23 6.22
N VAL A 53 -6.90 -8.09 6.38
CA VAL A 53 -7.00 -9.52 6.05
C VAL A 53 -8.07 -10.21 6.89
N LYS A 54 -8.16 -9.89 8.19
CA LYS A 54 -9.22 -10.40 9.05
C LYS A 54 -10.60 -10.01 8.51
N ASP A 55 -10.79 -8.75 8.12
CA ASP A 55 -12.07 -8.26 7.64
C ASP A 55 -12.44 -8.84 6.26
N ILE A 56 -11.47 -9.09 5.36
CA ILE A 56 -11.72 -9.85 4.13
C ILE A 56 -12.19 -11.27 4.44
N LEU A 57 -11.48 -11.98 5.33
CA LEU A 57 -11.78 -13.37 5.65
C LEU A 57 -13.15 -13.53 6.32
N MET A 58 -13.58 -12.53 7.10
CA MET A 58 -14.88 -12.51 7.76
C MET A 58 -16.01 -12.14 6.79
N ASN A 59 -15.84 -11.09 6.00
CA ASN A 59 -16.91 -10.59 5.12
C ASN A 59 -17.00 -11.35 3.78
N LYS A 60 -15.93 -12.02 3.36
CA LYS A 60 -15.82 -12.76 2.08
C LYS A 60 -16.46 -12.00 0.91
N PRO A 61 -15.98 -10.77 0.63
CA PRO A 61 -16.59 -9.93 -0.39
C PRO A 61 -16.48 -10.57 -1.77
N THR A 62 -17.52 -10.39 -2.59
CA THR A 62 -17.54 -10.87 -3.99
C THR A 62 -16.49 -10.15 -4.85
N ASN A 63 -16.26 -8.86 -4.59
CA ASN A 63 -15.20 -8.09 -5.22
C ASN A 63 -14.23 -7.57 -4.16
N VAL A 64 -13.01 -8.10 -4.16
CA VAL A 64 -11.96 -7.71 -3.21
C VAL A 64 -11.42 -6.32 -3.51
N CYS A 65 -11.42 -5.89 -4.78
CA CYS A 65 -10.89 -4.57 -5.18
C CYS A 65 -11.78 -3.43 -4.67
N ASP A 66 -13.10 -3.57 -4.83
CA ASP A 66 -14.04 -2.56 -4.32
C ASP A 66 -13.96 -2.51 -2.78
N PHE A 67 -13.91 -3.68 -2.15
CA PHE A 67 -13.73 -3.77 -0.70
C PHE A 67 -12.42 -3.12 -0.24
N THR A 68 -11.30 -3.30 -0.95
CA THR A 68 -10.05 -2.60 -0.62
C THR A 68 -10.19 -1.09 -0.72
N ALA A 69 -10.83 -0.59 -1.78
CA ALA A 69 -10.98 0.84 -1.99
C ALA A 69 -11.80 1.46 -0.85
N ASP A 70 -12.95 0.87 -0.52
CA ASP A 70 -13.81 1.31 0.58
C ASP A 70 -13.11 1.19 1.95
N TYR A 71 -12.31 0.13 2.15
CA TYR A 71 -11.60 -0.10 3.40
C TYR A 71 -10.53 0.96 3.67
N PHE A 72 -9.66 1.22 2.69
CA PHE A 72 -8.52 2.13 2.85
C PHE A 72 -8.89 3.61 2.68
N THR A 73 -10.06 3.93 2.12
CA THR A 73 -10.60 5.31 2.10
C THR A 73 -11.41 5.66 3.34
N ASN A 74 -11.65 4.70 4.23
CA ASN A 74 -12.40 4.93 5.47
C ASN A 74 -11.60 5.77 6.48
N GLU A 75 -12.11 6.96 6.81
CA GLU A 75 -11.48 7.88 7.76
C GLU A 75 -11.29 7.28 9.17
N THR A 76 -12.11 6.29 9.54
CA THR A 76 -12.00 5.62 10.85
C THR A 76 -10.91 4.56 10.91
N LEU A 77 -10.27 4.22 9.79
CA LEU A 77 -9.24 3.18 9.73
C LEU A 77 -8.06 3.52 10.64
N CYS A 78 -7.57 4.77 10.60
CA CYS A 78 -6.44 5.20 11.43
C CYS A 78 -6.71 4.96 12.92
N LEU A 79 -7.90 5.31 13.41
CA LEU A 79 -8.30 5.10 14.81
C LEU A 79 -8.29 3.61 15.18
N LYS A 80 -8.83 2.74 14.30
CA LYS A 80 -8.84 1.29 14.53
C LYS A 80 -7.42 0.70 14.58
N VAL A 81 -6.53 1.19 13.73
CA VAL A 81 -5.13 0.77 13.70
C VAL A 81 -4.41 1.21 14.97
N GLU A 82 -4.59 2.46 15.41
CA GLU A 82 -4.02 2.96 16.67
C GLU A 82 -4.52 2.19 17.88
N GLU A 83 -5.83 1.90 17.97
CA GLU A 83 -6.39 1.08 19.04
C GLU A 83 -5.78 -0.32 19.07
N LYS A 84 -5.60 -0.94 17.88
CA LYS A 84 -4.98 -2.27 17.77
C LYS A 84 -3.50 -2.23 18.13
N LEU A 85 -2.78 -1.20 17.68
CA LEU A 85 -1.37 -0.98 17.99
C LEU A 85 -1.17 -0.84 19.51
N ASN A 86 -1.97 -0.01 20.17
CA ASN A 86 -1.92 0.14 21.63
C ASN A 86 -2.17 -1.20 22.33
N LYS A 87 -3.18 -1.97 21.92
CA LYS A 87 -3.44 -3.30 22.50
C LYS A 87 -2.27 -4.28 22.31
N ASP A 88 -1.62 -4.25 21.15
CA ASP A 88 -0.50 -5.16 20.85
C ASP A 88 0.84 -4.74 21.51
N LEU A 89 1.00 -3.48 21.91
CA LEU A 89 2.17 -2.99 22.65
C LEU A 89 2.05 -3.13 24.18
N PHE A 90 0.84 -3.19 24.73
CA PHE A 90 0.60 -3.23 26.19
C PHE A 90 0.13 -4.59 26.72
N HIS A 91 0.31 -5.67 25.95
CA HIS A 91 0.09 -7.06 26.34
C HIS A 91 1.35 -7.90 26.19
#